data_AF-A0A3A8H0A6-F1
#
_entry.id   AF-A0A3A8H0A6-F1
#
_cell.length_a   1.000
_cell.length_b   1.000
_cell.length_c   1.000
_cell.angle_alpha   90.00
_cell.angle_beta   90.00
_cell.angle_gamma   90.00
#
_symmetry.space_group_name_H-M   'P 1'
#
loop_
_entity.id
_entity.type
_entity.pdbx_description
1 polymer ?
#
loop_
_entity_poly.entity_id
_entity_poly.type
_entity_poly.pdbx_seq_one_letter_code
_entity_poly.pdbx_strand_id
1 'polypeptide(L)'
;MGRLLVLFVALGLAVGGCRRSSEEAGTGGRTRIVFKFQPLWGDPKPFRELLARYERANPDVELVTEALPNSSDLAHQFFLTSLQGKATDFDVLVADVVWVPEFARAGWVADLSEDFPPERLRQEFLPGPVDAVVMNGRTYAVPWYVDVGVLYYRTDLVPRAPRTYEELRRFTRDAMAKAPGIQGYVWQGRQYEGLTCNVYEAIWGHGGQSLGTDGRVLLETEPAREALAYLHGLIADGLSPQTVTGFGEEESRRVFQEGRAVFMRNWPYAWSEAQAEGSPIRGKVGIAPLPTKDGQPG
;
A
#
# COMPACT_ATOMS: atom_id res chain seq x y z
N MET A 1 -49.87 50.18 -5.44
CA MET A 1 -50.84 49.46 -4.57
C MET A 1 -50.21 48.10 -4.26
N GLY A 2 -49.89 47.68 -3.04
CA GLY A 2 -49.96 48.27 -1.72
C GLY A 2 -48.86 47.65 -0.84
N ARG A 3 -48.42 48.43 0.16
CA ARG A 3 -47.54 48.00 1.25
C ARG A 3 -48.30 47.06 2.20
N LEU A 4 -47.62 46.13 2.86
CA LEU A 4 -48.06 45.67 4.19
C LEU A 4 -46.86 45.45 5.13
N LEU A 5 -47.05 45.99 6.34
CA LEU A 5 -46.17 46.05 7.49
C LEU A 5 -46.34 44.83 8.42
N VAL A 6 -45.20 44.32 8.91
CA VAL A 6 -44.79 44.15 10.33
C VAL A 6 -45.61 43.23 11.27
N LEU A 7 -44.89 42.31 11.93
CA LEU A 7 -44.86 42.26 13.40
C LEU A 7 -43.49 41.79 13.92
N PHE A 8 -42.84 42.66 14.69
CA PHE A 8 -41.67 42.35 15.53
C PHE A 8 -42.17 41.71 16.83
N VAL A 9 -41.54 40.62 17.27
CA VAL A 9 -41.49 40.24 18.68
C VAL A 9 -40.03 40.12 19.07
N ALA A 10 -39.56 41.13 19.80
CA ALA A 10 -38.32 41.07 20.55
C ALA A 10 -38.64 40.46 21.92
N LEU A 11 -37.96 39.36 22.28
CA LEU A 11 -37.85 38.91 23.66
C LEU A 11 -36.37 38.73 23.98
N GLY A 12 -35.90 39.50 24.96
CA GLY A 12 -34.50 39.66 25.29
C GLY A 12 -33.89 38.55 26.14
N LEU A 13 -32.57 38.43 25.98
CA LEU A 13 -31.53 38.15 26.98
C LEU A 13 -31.73 36.98 27.96
N ALA A 14 -30.96 35.92 27.72
CA ALA A 14 -30.15 35.32 28.77
C ALA A 14 -28.80 34.87 28.16
N VAL A 15 -27.74 35.61 28.49
CA VAL A 15 -26.35 35.20 28.28
C VAL A 15 -26.08 34.05 29.24
N GLY A 16 -26.14 32.82 28.72
CA GLY A 16 -25.76 31.61 29.42
C GLY A 16 -24.59 30.97 28.70
N GLY A 17 -23.37 31.45 28.98
CA GLY A 17 -22.16 30.76 28.56
C GLY A 17 -22.12 29.36 29.17
N CYS A 18 -22.39 28.34 28.37
CA CYS A 18 -21.94 26.99 28.69
C CYS A 18 -20.44 26.92 28.36
N ARG A 19 -19.67 27.52 29.26
CA ARG A 19 -18.28 27.16 29.53
C ARG A 19 -18.32 25.67 29.82
N ARG A 20 -17.84 24.83 28.90
CA ARG A 20 -17.64 23.40 29.16
C ARG A 20 -16.61 23.35 30.27
N SER A 21 -17.08 23.16 31.49
CA SER A 21 -16.27 22.96 32.67
C SER A 21 -15.40 21.74 32.37
N SER A 22 -14.10 21.98 32.40
CA SER A 22 -13.11 20.96 32.71
C SER A 22 -13.47 20.34 34.05
N GLU A 23 -14.25 19.26 34.01
CA GLU A 23 -14.35 18.31 35.11
C GLU A 23 -13.36 17.18 34.83
N GLU A 24 -12.13 17.42 35.28
CA GLU A 24 -11.31 16.32 35.79
C GLU A 24 -11.86 15.93 37.17
N ALA A 25 -12.45 14.74 37.24
CA ALA A 25 -12.59 13.91 38.44
C ALA A 25 -13.09 12.52 37.98
N GLY A 26 -12.44 11.38 38.16
CA GLY A 26 -11.21 10.98 38.83
C GLY A 26 -11.14 9.43 38.83
N THR A 27 -9.96 8.90 39.17
CA THR A 27 -9.58 7.49 39.43
C THR A 27 -9.15 6.62 38.22
N GLY A 28 -7.82 6.52 38.01
CA GLY A 28 -7.15 5.32 37.49
C GLY A 28 -7.34 4.92 36.02
N GLY A 29 -7.79 5.84 35.15
CA GLY A 29 -8.13 5.53 33.76
C GLY A 29 -6.91 5.30 32.89
N ARG A 30 -6.88 4.17 32.17
CA ARG A 30 -5.85 3.87 31.16
C ARG A 30 -5.85 4.96 30.08
N THR A 31 -4.68 5.33 29.58
CA THR A 31 -4.52 6.17 28.38
C THR A 31 -5.07 5.39 27.19
N ARG A 32 -6.17 5.87 26.60
CA ARG A 32 -6.76 5.24 25.42
C ARG A 32 -6.02 5.70 24.17
N ILE A 33 -5.58 4.76 23.35
CA ILE A 33 -4.95 5.01 22.05
C ILE A 33 -5.77 4.30 20.97
N VAL A 34 -6.22 5.03 19.96
CA VAL A 34 -6.89 4.48 18.79
C VAL A 34 -5.89 4.33 17.63
N PHE A 35 -5.60 3.08 17.30
CA PHE A 35 -4.73 2.66 16.22
C PHE A 35 -5.56 2.32 14.97
N LYS A 36 -5.50 3.18 13.96
CA LYS A 36 -6.26 3.05 12.72
C LYS A 36 -5.38 2.59 11.57
N PHE A 37 -5.75 1.52 10.89
CA PHE A 37 -4.88 0.87 9.92
C PHE A 37 -5.66 0.18 8.81
N GLN A 38 -5.04 0.02 7.65
CA GLN A 38 -5.53 -0.95 6.68
C GLN A 38 -5.15 -2.37 7.12
N PRO A 39 -6.02 -3.38 6.94
CA PRO A 39 -5.69 -4.76 7.19
C PRO A 39 -4.37 -5.13 6.50
N LEU A 40 -3.39 -5.57 7.29
CA LEU A 40 -2.16 -6.13 6.73
C LEU A 40 -2.50 -7.40 5.97
N TRP A 41 -1.91 -7.54 4.79
CA TRP A 41 -2.07 -8.75 4.00
C TRP A 41 -1.41 -9.97 4.67
N GLY A 42 -2.00 -11.16 4.49
CA GLY A 42 -1.49 -12.42 5.04
C GLY A 42 -2.11 -12.81 6.40
N ASP A 43 -1.42 -13.68 7.15
CA ASP A 43 -1.90 -14.17 8.45
C ASP A 43 -1.99 -13.00 9.47
N PRO A 44 -3.17 -12.71 10.06
CA PRO A 44 -3.32 -11.65 11.04
C PRO A 44 -2.78 -12.00 12.43
N LYS A 45 -2.36 -13.24 12.70
CA LYS A 45 -1.88 -13.66 14.03
C LYS A 45 -0.63 -12.90 14.50
N PRO A 46 0.44 -12.72 13.70
CA PRO A 46 1.63 -11.99 14.15
C PRO A 46 1.30 -10.55 14.52
N PHE A 47 0.42 -9.90 13.76
CA PHE A 47 -0.03 -8.55 14.07
C PHE A 47 -0.85 -8.49 15.36
N ARG A 48 -1.78 -9.42 15.57
CA ARG A 48 -2.53 -9.50 16.84
C ARG A 48 -1.62 -9.78 18.05
N GLU A 49 -0.62 -10.64 17.90
CA GLU A 49 0.36 -10.90 18.97
C GLU A 49 1.22 -9.66 19.28
N LEU A 50 1.58 -8.87 18.26
CA LEU A 50 2.28 -7.60 18.44
C LEU A 50 1.46 -6.62 19.29
N LEU A 51 0.17 -6.45 18.96
CA LEU A 51 -0.75 -5.60 19.73
C LEU A 51 -0.89 -6.10 21.18
N ALA A 52 -1.10 -7.41 21.37
CA ALA A 52 -1.22 -8.01 22.69
C ALA A 52 0.07 -7.91 23.52
N ARG A 53 1.25 -7.97 22.87
CA ARG A 53 2.54 -7.73 23.52
C ARG A 53 2.67 -6.27 23.96
N TYR A 54 2.26 -5.32 23.12
CA TYR A 54 2.26 -3.90 23.47
C TYR A 54 1.36 -3.62 24.68
N GLU A 55 0.13 -4.11 24.70
CA GLU A 55 -0.79 -3.90 25.83
C GLU A 55 -0.31 -4.55 27.13
N ARG A 56 0.33 -5.73 27.07
CA ARG A 56 0.95 -6.37 28.26
C ARG A 56 2.13 -5.56 28.79
N ALA A 57 2.90 -4.93 27.91
CA ALA A 57 4.04 -4.10 28.28
C ALA A 57 3.63 -2.72 28.81
N ASN A 58 2.43 -2.25 28.45
CA ASN A 58 1.89 -0.93 28.81
C ASN A 58 0.51 -1.10 29.49
N PRO A 59 0.47 -1.58 30.75
CA PRO A 59 -0.79 -1.87 31.45
C PRO A 59 -1.64 -0.63 31.71
N ASP A 60 -1.05 0.55 31.63
CA ASP A 60 -1.69 1.86 31.72
C ASP A 60 -2.27 2.34 30.38
N VAL A 61 -2.09 1.60 29.28
CA VAL A 61 -2.64 1.93 27.95
C VAL A 61 -3.78 0.99 27.58
N GLU A 62 -4.88 1.53 27.06
CA GLU A 62 -5.95 0.79 26.38
C GLU A 62 -5.79 0.99 24.87
N LEU A 63 -5.50 -0.09 24.13
CA LEU A 63 -5.30 -0.01 22.69
C LEU A 63 -6.59 -0.39 21.94
N VAL A 64 -7.19 0.56 21.23
CA VAL A 64 -8.36 0.33 20.38
C VAL A 64 -7.92 0.29 18.93
N THR A 65 -8.23 -0.79 18.22
CA THR A 65 -7.83 -0.95 16.82
C THR A 65 -9.01 -0.77 15.87
N GLU A 66 -8.85 0.07 14.85
CA GLU A 66 -9.88 0.34 13.85
C GLU A 66 -9.36 0.03 12.44
N ALA A 67 -9.88 -1.04 11.85
CA ALA A 67 -9.48 -1.47 10.51
C ALA A 67 -10.28 -0.72 9.42
N LEU A 68 -9.58 -0.22 8.42
CA LEU A 68 -10.15 0.34 7.18
C LEU A 68 -10.41 -0.77 6.14
N PRO A 69 -11.11 -0.46 5.03
CA PRO A 69 -11.14 -1.36 3.88
C PRO A 69 -9.74 -1.64 3.33
N ASN A 70 -9.55 -2.83 2.77
CA ASN A 70 -8.27 -3.28 2.22
C ASN A 70 -8.01 -2.76 0.79
N SER A 71 -8.26 -1.48 0.57
CA SER A 71 -8.02 -0.75 -0.68
C SER A 71 -7.25 0.51 -0.34
N SER A 72 -6.04 0.65 -0.91
CA SER A 72 -5.17 1.82 -0.72
C SER A 72 -5.93 3.12 -1.02
N ASP A 73 -6.64 3.17 -2.15
CA ASP A 73 -7.45 4.34 -2.55
C ASP A 73 -8.52 4.70 -1.51
N LEU A 74 -9.30 3.71 -1.02
CA LEU A 74 -10.36 3.97 -0.04
C LEU A 74 -9.79 4.42 1.31
N ALA A 75 -8.66 3.84 1.73
CA ALA A 75 -8.01 4.23 2.97
C ALA A 75 -7.38 5.62 2.87
N HIS A 76 -6.73 5.92 1.75
CA HIS A 76 -6.20 7.26 1.47
C HIS A 76 -7.32 8.29 1.48
N GLN A 77 -8.43 8.05 0.77
CA GLN A 77 -9.59 8.93 0.76
C GLN A 77 -10.19 9.13 2.16
N PHE A 78 -10.26 8.07 2.97
CA PHE A 78 -10.70 8.16 4.36
C PHE A 78 -9.80 9.11 5.15
N PHE A 79 -8.47 8.91 5.10
CA PHE A 79 -7.54 9.76 5.83
C PHE A 79 -7.55 11.21 5.34
N LEU A 80 -7.61 11.45 4.03
CA LEU A 80 -7.76 12.79 3.47
C LEU A 80 -8.98 13.51 4.05
N THR A 81 -10.15 12.85 4.01
CA THR A 81 -11.41 13.43 4.50
C THR A 81 -11.35 13.70 6.00
N SER A 82 -10.88 12.72 6.78
CA SER A 82 -10.84 12.81 8.23
C SER A 82 -9.83 13.86 8.72
N LEU A 83 -8.61 13.86 8.18
CA LEU A 83 -7.56 14.80 8.58
C LEU A 83 -7.88 16.23 8.14
N GLN A 84 -8.42 16.41 6.92
CA GLN A 84 -8.91 17.72 6.47
C GLN A 84 -10.06 18.23 7.36
N GLY A 85 -10.95 17.33 7.77
CA GLY A 85 -12.02 17.58 8.72
C GLY A 85 -11.57 17.79 10.17
N LYS A 86 -10.26 17.67 10.44
CA LYS A 86 -9.66 17.73 11.78
C LYS A 86 -10.28 16.72 12.75
N ALA A 87 -10.55 15.51 12.26
CA ALA A 87 -11.03 14.42 13.09
C ALA A 87 -10.04 14.17 14.24
N THR A 88 -10.58 13.87 15.42
CA THR A 88 -9.82 13.60 16.66
C THR A 88 -10.22 12.25 17.26
N ASP A 89 -10.76 11.35 16.44
CA ASP A 89 -11.26 10.04 16.82
C ASP A 89 -10.22 8.91 16.63
N PHE A 90 -9.05 9.22 16.06
CA PHE A 90 -7.89 8.33 16.03
C PHE A 90 -6.58 9.05 16.39
N ASP A 91 -5.64 8.30 16.97
CA ASP A 91 -4.38 8.83 17.51
C ASP A 91 -3.16 8.41 16.67
N VAL A 92 -3.16 7.16 16.21
CA VAL A 92 -2.08 6.58 15.41
C VAL A 92 -2.67 6.00 14.15
N LEU A 93 -2.05 6.32 13.00
CA LEU A 93 -2.47 5.81 11.70
C LEU A 93 -1.34 5.06 11.00
N VAL A 94 -1.70 4.02 10.25
CA VAL A 94 -0.80 3.37 9.29
C VAL A 94 -1.02 4.03 7.93
N ALA A 95 0.00 4.70 7.42
CA ALA A 95 0.00 5.34 6.12
C ALA A 95 0.92 4.59 5.15
N ASP A 96 0.49 4.52 3.88
CA ASP A 96 1.38 4.22 2.79
C ASP A 96 2.50 5.28 2.71
N VAL A 97 3.68 4.84 2.31
CA VAL A 97 4.89 5.65 2.20
C VAL A 97 4.68 6.86 1.28
N VAL A 98 3.83 6.73 0.26
CA VAL A 98 3.54 7.82 -0.69
C VAL A 98 2.62 8.90 -0.11
N TRP A 99 1.89 8.63 0.99
CA TRP A 99 0.98 9.59 1.63
C TRP A 99 1.67 10.46 2.68
N VAL A 100 2.73 9.95 3.31
CA VAL A 100 3.42 10.66 4.41
C VAL A 100 3.86 12.08 3.99
N PRO A 101 4.44 12.29 2.78
CA PRO A 101 4.80 13.64 2.35
C PRO A 101 3.62 14.57 2.13
N GLU A 102 2.49 14.05 1.68
CA GLU A 102 1.27 14.82 1.53
C GLU A 102 0.73 15.27 2.90
N PHE A 103 0.61 14.34 3.84
CA PHE A 103 0.07 14.61 5.17
C PHE A 103 0.97 15.55 5.97
N ALA A 104 2.28 15.40 5.87
CA ALA A 104 3.24 16.28 6.54
C ALA A 104 3.18 17.71 6.00
N ARG A 105 3.11 17.90 4.68
CA ARG A 105 2.96 19.24 4.08
C ARG A 105 1.64 19.92 4.45
N ALA A 106 0.58 19.14 4.64
CA ALA A 106 -0.71 19.64 5.11
C ALA A 106 -0.74 19.94 6.63
N GLY A 107 0.30 19.55 7.37
CA GLY A 107 0.37 19.69 8.83
C GLY A 107 -0.58 18.74 9.57
N TRP A 108 -0.93 17.60 8.97
CA TRP A 108 -1.88 16.64 9.53
C TRP A 108 -1.24 15.54 10.38
N VAL A 109 0.08 15.35 10.28
CA VAL A 109 0.85 14.40 11.09
C VAL A 109 1.88 15.15 11.93
N ALA A 110 2.15 14.63 13.12
CA ALA A 110 3.06 15.24 14.08
C ALA A 110 4.53 15.15 13.62
N ASP A 111 5.33 16.12 14.08
CA ASP A 111 6.79 16.03 14.01
C ASP A 111 7.27 15.06 15.10
N LEU A 112 7.84 13.93 14.68
CA LEU A 112 8.31 12.86 15.55
C LEU A 112 9.83 12.92 15.79
N SER A 113 10.50 14.00 15.41
CA SER A 113 11.97 14.08 15.42
C SER A 113 12.58 13.97 16.83
N GLU A 114 11.84 14.35 17.87
CA GLU A 114 12.29 14.23 19.26
C GLU A 114 12.45 12.76 19.67
N ASP A 115 11.46 11.93 19.37
CA ASP A 115 11.46 10.49 19.70
C ASP A 115 12.21 9.63 18.66
N PHE A 116 12.17 10.08 17.39
CA PHE A 116 12.70 9.39 16.23
C PHE A 116 13.57 10.33 15.38
N PRO A 117 14.78 10.68 15.87
CA PRO A 117 15.68 11.56 15.12
C PRO A 117 16.06 10.94 13.76
N PRO A 118 16.16 11.74 12.68
CA PRO A 118 16.45 11.23 11.33
C PRO A 118 17.73 10.38 11.25
N GLU A 119 18.75 10.70 12.05
CA GLU A 119 20.01 9.97 12.10
C GLU A 119 19.83 8.55 12.61
N ARG A 120 18.96 8.37 13.61
CA ARG A 120 18.58 7.05 14.12
C ARG A 120 17.85 6.26 13.04
N LEU A 121 16.88 6.88 12.37
CA LEU A 121 16.14 6.21 11.30
C LEU A 121 17.06 5.75 10.17
N ARG A 122 18.04 6.58 9.76
CA ARG A 122 19.03 6.22 8.73
C ARG A 122 19.96 5.08 9.14
N GLN A 123 20.13 4.81 10.43
CA GLN A 123 20.94 3.70 10.93
C GLN A 123 20.13 2.41 11.07
N GLU A 124 18.85 2.52 11.46
CA GLU A 124 17.99 1.37 11.76
C GLU A 124 17.21 0.85 10.55
N PHE A 125 16.94 1.70 9.55
CA PHE A 125 16.07 1.38 8.42
C PHE A 125 16.74 1.56 7.05
N LEU A 126 16.13 0.97 6.02
CA LEU A 126 16.58 1.10 4.63
C LEU A 126 16.44 2.57 4.15
N PRO A 127 17.35 3.06 3.28
CA PRO A 127 17.32 4.46 2.83
C PRO A 127 16.00 4.90 2.19
N GLY A 128 15.44 4.10 1.28
CA GLY A 128 14.22 4.45 0.54
C GLY A 128 13.03 4.80 1.43
N PRO A 129 12.61 3.91 2.35
CA PRO A 129 11.56 4.23 3.33
C PRO A 129 11.89 5.44 4.22
N VAL A 130 13.15 5.62 4.62
CA VAL A 130 13.56 6.76 5.45
C VAL A 130 13.40 8.08 4.69
N ASP A 131 13.80 8.12 3.42
CA ASP A 131 13.71 9.31 2.57
C ASP A 131 12.26 9.77 2.35
N ALA A 132 11.29 8.86 2.44
CA ALA A 132 9.88 9.18 2.31
C ALA A 132 9.23 9.69 3.60
N VAL A 133 9.77 9.36 4.77
CA VAL A 133 9.23 9.77 6.07
C VAL A 133 10.00 10.93 6.70
N VAL A 134 11.21 11.21 6.21
CA VAL A 134 12.04 12.34 6.64
C VAL A 134 11.98 13.46 5.60
N MET A 135 11.48 14.63 5.99
CA MET A 135 11.36 15.80 5.12
C MET A 135 11.89 17.05 5.79
N ASN A 136 12.75 17.79 5.09
CA ASN A 136 13.36 19.02 5.59
C ASN A 136 14.03 18.84 6.97
N GLY A 137 14.67 17.69 7.19
CA GLY A 137 15.34 17.34 8.45
C GLY A 137 14.41 16.94 9.59
N ARG A 138 13.12 16.70 9.33
CA ARG A 138 12.14 16.28 10.34
C ARG A 138 11.54 14.92 10.00
N THR A 139 11.28 14.11 11.02
CA THR A 139 10.63 12.80 10.91
C THR A 139 9.12 12.95 11.06
N TYR A 140 8.34 12.39 10.14
CA TYR A 140 6.86 12.47 10.18
C TYR A 140 6.15 11.11 10.25
N ALA A 141 6.90 10.02 10.11
CA ALA A 141 6.43 8.66 10.33
C ALA A 141 7.62 7.75 10.67
N VAL A 142 7.33 6.57 11.22
CA VAL A 142 8.33 5.54 11.51
C VAL A 142 8.11 4.38 10.54
N PRO A 143 9.13 3.97 9.75
CA PRO A 143 8.98 2.83 8.86
C PRO A 143 8.67 1.56 9.65
N TRP A 144 7.72 0.75 9.18
CA TRP A 144 7.30 -0.46 9.90
C TRP A 144 7.60 -1.74 9.12
N TYR A 145 7.14 -1.83 7.88
CA TYR A 145 7.45 -2.92 6.96
C TYR A 145 7.62 -2.38 5.55
N VAL A 146 8.21 -3.18 4.67
CA VAL A 146 8.45 -2.83 3.27
C VAL A 146 7.77 -3.85 2.39
N ASP A 147 6.95 -3.36 1.47
CA ASP A 147 6.46 -4.14 0.33
C ASP A 147 7.19 -3.68 -0.92
N VAL A 148 7.68 -4.65 -1.69
CA VAL A 148 8.35 -4.45 -2.98
C VAL A 148 7.74 -5.40 -4.00
N GLY A 149 7.60 -4.94 -5.25
CA GLY A 149 7.09 -5.80 -6.31
C GLY A 149 8.07 -6.94 -6.59
N VAL A 150 7.60 -8.18 -6.45
CA VAL A 150 8.42 -9.37 -6.69
C VAL A 150 7.74 -10.30 -7.69
N LEU A 151 8.57 -11.08 -8.40
CA LEU A 151 8.10 -12.14 -9.27
C LEU A 151 8.02 -13.46 -8.49
N TYR A 152 6.81 -14.01 -8.41
CA TYR A 152 6.57 -15.40 -8.04
C TYR A 152 6.48 -16.25 -9.31
N TYR A 153 7.08 -17.44 -9.28
CA TYR A 153 7.05 -18.37 -10.41
C TYR A 153 6.89 -19.81 -9.95
N ARG A 154 6.27 -20.63 -10.80
CA ARG A 154 6.08 -22.07 -10.57
C ARG A 154 7.32 -22.87 -10.95
N THR A 155 8.08 -23.34 -9.95
CA THR A 155 9.33 -24.09 -10.15
C THR A 155 9.13 -25.44 -10.82
N ASP A 156 7.90 -25.98 -10.79
CA ASP A 156 7.51 -27.20 -11.49
C ASP A 156 7.07 -26.96 -12.94
N LEU A 157 6.90 -25.70 -13.37
CA LEU A 157 6.48 -25.36 -14.74
C LEU A 157 7.58 -24.66 -15.54
N VAL A 158 8.48 -23.93 -14.88
CA VAL A 158 9.57 -23.19 -15.52
C VAL A 158 10.93 -23.60 -14.95
N PRO A 159 11.99 -23.62 -15.76
CA PRO A 159 13.28 -24.17 -15.35
C PRO A 159 14.01 -23.31 -14.30
N ARG A 160 13.73 -22.00 -14.28
CA ARG A 160 14.28 -21.00 -13.37
C ARG A 160 13.48 -19.70 -13.48
N ALA A 161 13.78 -18.74 -12.60
CA ALA A 161 13.29 -17.37 -12.76
C ALA A 161 13.78 -16.75 -14.09
N PRO A 162 12.90 -16.07 -14.85
CA PRO A 162 13.29 -15.25 -15.98
C PRO A 162 13.98 -13.98 -15.49
N ARG A 163 15.05 -13.58 -16.18
CA ARG A 163 15.77 -12.33 -15.91
C ARG A 163 15.33 -11.21 -16.84
N THR A 164 14.94 -11.55 -18.07
CA THR A 164 14.48 -10.57 -19.05
C THR A 164 13.01 -10.72 -19.40
N TYR A 165 12.42 -9.65 -19.92
CA TYR A 165 11.07 -9.67 -20.48
C TYR A 165 10.91 -10.72 -21.59
N GLU A 166 11.94 -10.91 -22.42
CA GLU A 166 11.94 -11.93 -23.46
C GLU A 166 11.91 -13.35 -22.85
N GLU A 167 12.70 -13.58 -21.79
CA GLU A 167 12.68 -14.86 -21.09
C GLU A 167 11.32 -15.12 -20.43
N LEU A 168 10.72 -14.13 -19.78
CA LEU A 168 9.37 -14.24 -19.21
C LEU A 168 8.35 -14.65 -20.28
N ARG A 169 8.36 -13.96 -21.43
CA ARG A 169 7.46 -14.25 -22.54
C ARG A 169 7.65 -15.66 -23.08
N ARG A 170 8.90 -16.09 -23.29
CA ARG A 170 9.23 -17.44 -23.76
C ARG A 170 8.79 -18.52 -22.76
N PHE A 171 9.20 -18.39 -21.50
CA PHE A 171 8.86 -19.35 -20.45
C PHE A 171 7.35 -19.44 -20.23
N THR A 172 6.64 -18.31 -20.36
CA THR A 172 5.18 -18.29 -20.30
C THR A 172 4.55 -19.13 -21.42
N ARG A 173 4.96 -18.93 -22.67
CA ARG A 173 4.46 -19.72 -23.81
C ARG A 173 4.76 -21.20 -23.65
N ASP A 174 5.99 -21.55 -23.28
CA ASP A 174 6.42 -22.94 -23.11
C ASP A 174 5.61 -23.65 -22.01
N ALA A 175 5.35 -22.96 -20.89
CA ALA A 175 4.56 -23.50 -19.80
C ALA A 175 3.08 -23.66 -20.18
N MET A 176 2.49 -22.67 -20.86
CA MET A 176 1.10 -22.74 -21.33
C MET A 176 0.89 -23.85 -22.37
N ALA A 177 1.88 -24.12 -23.22
CA ALA A 177 1.83 -25.22 -24.18
C ALA A 177 1.87 -26.61 -23.49
N LYS A 178 2.59 -26.73 -22.37
CA LYS A 178 2.71 -27.98 -21.59
C LYS A 178 1.55 -28.23 -20.64
N ALA A 179 0.89 -27.17 -20.17
CA ALA A 179 -0.22 -27.22 -19.24
C ALA A 179 -1.44 -26.46 -19.81
N PRO A 180 -2.20 -27.07 -20.72
CA PRO A 180 -3.38 -26.42 -21.32
C PRO A 180 -4.36 -25.92 -20.25
N GLY A 181 -4.81 -24.67 -20.40
CA GLY A 181 -5.75 -24.03 -19.48
C GLY A 181 -5.10 -23.27 -18.32
N ILE A 182 -3.78 -23.35 -18.14
CA ILE A 182 -3.07 -22.48 -17.20
C ILE A 182 -2.98 -21.05 -17.74
N GLN A 183 -3.10 -20.07 -16.86
CA GLN A 183 -2.83 -18.67 -17.17
C GLN A 183 -1.33 -18.40 -17.13
N GLY A 184 -0.82 -17.53 -17.99
CA GLY A 184 0.61 -17.25 -18.05
C GLY A 184 1.09 -16.39 -16.88
N TYR A 185 0.99 -15.08 -17.03
CA TYR A 185 1.45 -14.10 -16.04
C TYR A 185 0.27 -13.27 -15.51
N VAL A 186 0.03 -13.33 -14.20
CA VAL A 186 -1.02 -12.55 -13.52
C VAL A 186 -0.43 -11.44 -12.65
N TRP A 187 -1.09 -10.29 -12.62
CA TRP A 187 -0.59 -9.08 -11.96
C TRP A 187 -1.76 -8.13 -11.68
N GLN A 188 -1.50 -7.06 -10.93
CA GLN A 188 -2.52 -6.08 -10.53
C GLN A 188 -2.80 -5.09 -11.68
N GLY A 189 -3.79 -5.40 -12.53
CA GLY A 189 -4.14 -4.60 -13.71
C GLY A 189 -5.41 -3.75 -13.57
N ARG A 190 -6.11 -3.82 -12.43
CA ARG A 190 -7.28 -2.98 -12.16
C ARG A 190 -6.90 -1.51 -12.07
N GLN A 191 -7.81 -0.61 -12.43
CA GLN A 191 -7.63 0.84 -12.26
C GLN A 191 -7.69 1.24 -10.78
N TYR A 192 -6.54 1.21 -10.10
CA TYR A 192 -6.30 1.69 -8.73
C TYR A 192 -4.78 1.89 -8.52
N GLU A 193 -4.35 2.26 -7.32
CA GLU A 193 -2.94 2.47 -6.97
C GLU A 193 -1.99 1.34 -7.43
N GLY A 194 -2.35 0.06 -7.28
CA GLY A 194 -1.48 -1.07 -7.62
C GLY A 194 -1.11 -1.16 -9.11
N LEU A 195 -1.97 -0.67 -10.02
CA LEU A 195 -1.63 -0.56 -11.44
C LEU A 195 -0.51 0.46 -11.66
N THR A 196 -0.49 1.54 -10.87
CA THR A 196 0.57 2.56 -10.95
C THR A 196 1.93 1.96 -10.60
N CYS A 197 2.00 1.07 -9.60
CA CYS A 197 3.23 0.36 -9.26
C CYS A 197 3.73 -0.48 -10.44
N ASN A 198 2.84 -1.27 -11.04
CA ASN A 198 3.19 -2.13 -12.18
C ASN A 198 3.70 -1.30 -13.38
N VAL A 199 3.12 -0.12 -13.62
CA VAL A 199 3.57 0.79 -14.67
C VAL A 199 4.93 1.39 -14.34
N TYR A 200 5.16 1.88 -13.12
CA TYR A 200 6.45 2.45 -12.73
C TYR A 200 7.57 1.40 -12.75
N GLU A 201 7.31 0.20 -12.27
CA GLU A 201 8.26 -0.92 -12.35
C GLU A 201 8.60 -1.27 -13.79
N ALA A 202 7.60 -1.27 -14.68
CA ALA A 202 7.85 -1.48 -16.10
C ALA A 202 8.68 -0.34 -16.72
N ILE A 203 8.44 0.92 -16.34
CA ILE A 203 9.24 2.08 -16.79
C ILE A 203 10.69 1.92 -16.34
N TRP A 204 10.93 1.63 -15.05
CA TRP A 204 12.27 1.42 -14.51
C TRP A 204 12.96 0.22 -15.15
N GLY A 205 12.24 -0.87 -15.38
CA GLY A 205 12.77 -2.04 -16.08
C GLY A 205 13.05 -1.83 -17.57
N HIS A 206 12.59 -0.74 -18.18
CA HIS A 206 13.03 -0.28 -19.51
C HIS A 206 14.15 0.80 -19.45
N GLY A 207 14.73 1.02 -18.26
CA GLY A 207 15.77 2.02 -18.03
C GLY A 207 15.24 3.46 -17.95
N GLY A 208 13.92 3.63 -17.82
CA GLY A 208 13.27 4.92 -17.68
C GLY A 208 13.25 5.44 -16.25
N GLN A 209 12.85 6.70 -16.10
CA GLN A 209 12.51 7.32 -14.81
C GLN A 209 11.10 7.92 -14.93
N SER A 210 10.38 7.98 -13.81
CA SER A 210 9.05 8.62 -13.73
C SER A 210 9.11 10.07 -13.26
N LEU A 211 10.20 10.45 -12.60
CA LEU A 211 10.44 11.79 -12.06
C LEU A 211 11.89 12.19 -12.33
N GLY A 212 12.08 13.39 -12.89
CA GLY A 212 13.39 14.00 -13.08
C GLY A 212 13.94 14.58 -11.77
N THR A 213 15.24 14.84 -11.74
CA THR A 213 15.92 15.45 -10.58
C THR A 213 15.45 16.88 -10.27
N ASP A 214 14.79 17.53 -11.23
CA ASP A 214 14.16 18.84 -11.10
C ASP A 214 12.66 18.77 -10.72
N GLY A 215 12.15 17.58 -10.40
CA GLY A 215 10.75 17.35 -10.03
C GLY A 215 9.78 17.30 -11.22
N ARG A 216 10.26 17.33 -12.48
CA ARG A 216 9.38 17.14 -13.64
C ARG A 216 8.96 15.69 -13.78
N VAL A 217 7.70 15.47 -14.11
CA VAL A 217 7.14 14.15 -14.42
C VAL A 217 7.64 13.70 -15.80
N LEU A 218 8.16 12.47 -15.89
CA LEU A 218 8.82 11.91 -17.08
C LEU A 218 8.05 10.74 -17.71
N LEU A 219 6.76 10.94 -17.97
CA LEU A 219 5.90 9.89 -18.54
C LEU A 219 5.85 9.89 -20.08
N GLU A 220 6.27 10.97 -20.74
CA GLU A 220 6.29 11.09 -22.20
C GLU A 220 7.68 10.76 -22.78
N THR A 221 8.27 9.66 -22.34
CA THR A 221 9.61 9.21 -22.74
C THR A 221 9.54 7.91 -23.54
N GLU A 222 10.58 7.60 -24.31
CA GLU A 222 10.64 6.33 -25.07
C GLU A 222 10.57 5.11 -24.13
N PRO A 223 11.32 5.03 -23.01
CA PRO A 223 11.17 3.94 -22.04
C PRO A 223 9.75 3.78 -21.49
N ALA A 224 9.04 4.90 -21.25
CA ALA A 224 7.65 4.83 -20.79
C ALA A 224 6.71 4.30 -21.87
N ARG A 225 6.94 4.68 -23.13
CA ARG A 225 6.20 4.18 -24.29
C ARG A 225 6.44 2.67 -24.48
N GLU A 226 7.69 2.22 -24.37
CA GLU A 226 8.07 0.79 -24.40
C GLU A 226 7.44 0.01 -23.23
N ALA A 227 7.46 0.56 -22.01
CA ALA A 227 6.88 -0.07 -20.83
C ALA A 227 5.37 -0.34 -20.97
N LEU A 228 4.62 0.67 -21.44
CA LEU A 228 3.19 0.51 -21.71
C LEU A 228 2.93 -0.49 -22.84
N ALA A 229 3.72 -0.43 -23.92
CA ALA A 229 3.64 -1.40 -25.01
C ALA A 229 3.93 -2.82 -24.53
N TYR A 230 4.88 -3.00 -23.62
CA TYR A 230 5.19 -4.29 -23.01
C TYR A 230 4.03 -4.85 -22.19
N LEU A 231 3.45 -4.07 -21.26
CA LEU A 231 2.32 -4.47 -20.43
C LEU A 231 1.08 -4.78 -21.28
N HIS A 232 0.76 -3.91 -22.24
CA HIS A 232 -0.32 -4.15 -23.20
C HIS A 232 -0.07 -5.40 -24.04
N GLY A 233 1.16 -5.59 -24.52
CA GLY A 233 1.55 -6.74 -25.32
C GLY A 233 1.42 -8.07 -24.57
N LEU A 234 1.65 -8.11 -23.26
CA LEU A 234 1.40 -9.32 -22.46
C LEU A 234 -0.06 -9.77 -22.57
N ILE A 235 -1.01 -8.83 -22.53
CA ILE A 235 -2.44 -9.12 -22.67
C ILE A 235 -2.79 -9.44 -24.13
N ALA A 236 -2.34 -8.62 -25.08
CA ALA A 236 -2.66 -8.78 -26.50
C ALA A 236 -2.14 -10.10 -27.08
N ASP A 237 -0.96 -10.56 -26.62
CA ASP A 237 -0.35 -11.81 -27.04
C ASP A 237 -0.90 -13.04 -26.27
N GLY A 238 -1.85 -12.84 -25.35
CA GLY A 238 -2.46 -13.89 -24.54
C GLY A 238 -1.55 -14.49 -23.46
N LEU A 239 -0.41 -13.85 -23.16
CA LEU A 239 0.53 -14.27 -22.11
C LEU A 239 0.02 -13.89 -20.72
N SER A 240 -0.70 -12.78 -20.62
CA SER A 240 -1.56 -12.44 -19.49
C SER A 240 -3.01 -12.60 -19.92
N PRO A 241 -3.88 -13.18 -19.07
CA PRO A 241 -5.31 -13.29 -19.38
C PRO A 241 -5.96 -11.90 -19.34
N GLN A 242 -6.98 -11.66 -20.17
CA GLN A 242 -7.67 -10.35 -20.19
C GLN A 242 -8.25 -9.95 -18.83
N THR A 243 -8.60 -10.93 -17.99
CA THR A 243 -9.15 -10.71 -16.64
C THR A 243 -8.18 -10.00 -15.69
N VAL A 244 -6.87 -9.90 -15.99
CA VAL A 244 -5.93 -9.12 -15.16
C VAL A 244 -6.33 -7.66 -15.03
N THR A 245 -7.05 -7.11 -16.01
CA THR A 245 -7.61 -5.75 -15.96
C THR A 245 -8.64 -5.53 -14.85
N GLY A 246 -9.12 -6.61 -14.22
CA GLY A 246 -9.97 -6.57 -13.03
C GLY A 246 -9.28 -7.01 -11.74
N PHE A 247 -8.00 -7.41 -11.80
CA PHE A 247 -7.29 -7.98 -10.65
C PHE A 247 -6.61 -6.91 -9.80
N GLY A 248 -6.80 -7.01 -8.49
CA GLY A 248 -5.90 -6.47 -7.47
C GLY A 248 -5.01 -7.56 -6.89
N GLU A 249 -4.48 -7.31 -5.69
CA GLU A 249 -3.54 -8.18 -4.98
C GLU A 249 -4.13 -9.57 -4.75
N GLU A 250 -5.38 -9.63 -4.27
CA GLU A 250 -6.02 -10.88 -3.88
C GLU A 250 -6.50 -11.71 -5.06
N GLU A 251 -7.06 -11.06 -6.09
CA GLU A 251 -7.53 -11.78 -7.26
C GLU A 251 -6.35 -12.43 -8.01
N SER A 252 -5.25 -11.70 -8.17
CA SER A 252 -4.02 -12.24 -8.76
C SER A 252 -3.39 -13.33 -7.87
N ARG A 253 -3.34 -13.12 -6.55
CA ARG A 253 -2.84 -14.11 -5.58
C ARG A 253 -3.62 -15.41 -5.61
N ARG A 254 -4.95 -15.36 -5.55
CA ARG A 254 -5.79 -16.58 -5.49
C ARG A 254 -5.63 -17.41 -6.74
N VAL A 255 -5.63 -16.80 -7.93
CA VAL A 255 -5.40 -17.52 -9.19
C VAL A 255 -4.05 -18.24 -9.18
N PHE A 256 -2.99 -17.56 -8.73
CA PHE A 256 -1.67 -18.17 -8.63
C PHE A 256 -1.64 -19.28 -7.58
N GLN A 257 -2.11 -19.02 -6.36
CA GLN A 257 -2.13 -19.95 -5.22
C GLN A 257 -2.93 -21.23 -5.50
N GLU A 258 -4.03 -21.14 -6.25
CA GLU A 258 -4.81 -22.28 -6.73
C GLU A 258 -4.08 -23.12 -7.80
N GLY A 259 -2.87 -22.72 -8.19
CA GLY A 259 -2.04 -23.40 -9.17
C GLY A 259 -2.44 -23.12 -10.62
N ARG A 260 -3.23 -22.07 -10.87
CA ARG A 260 -3.79 -21.73 -12.19
C ARG A 260 -3.00 -20.67 -12.96
N ALA A 261 -1.88 -20.20 -12.44
CA ALA A 261 -0.96 -19.31 -13.16
C ALA A 261 0.51 -19.78 -13.12
N VAL A 262 1.28 -19.47 -14.16
CA VAL A 262 2.72 -19.77 -14.26
C VAL A 262 3.54 -18.79 -13.43
N PHE A 263 3.23 -17.50 -13.58
CA PHE A 263 3.90 -16.38 -12.93
C PHE A 263 2.90 -15.45 -12.26
N MET A 264 3.34 -14.79 -11.20
CA MET A 264 2.59 -13.71 -10.56
C MET A 264 3.52 -12.59 -10.12
N ARG A 265 3.14 -11.34 -10.38
CA ARG A 265 3.73 -10.19 -9.67
C ARG A 265 2.84 -9.84 -8.49
N ASN A 266 3.40 -9.76 -7.29
CA ASN A 266 2.69 -9.39 -6.07
C ASN A 266 3.70 -8.93 -5.00
N TRP A 267 3.21 -8.64 -3.80
CA TRP A 267 3.99 -8.23 -2.64
C TRP A 267 4.56 -9.43 -1.84
N PRO A 268 5.53 -9.22 -0.94
CA PRO A 268 6.17 -10.28 -0.15
C PRO A 268 5.23 -11.15 0.70
N TYR A 269 4.08 -10.62 1.17
CA TYR A 269 3.13 -11.40 1.96
C TYR A 269 2.62 -12.66 1.24
N ALA A 270 2.53 -12.60 -0.10
CA ALA A 270 2.00 -13.68 -0.92
C ALA A 270 2.86 -14.96 -0.84
N TRP A 271 4.13 -14.86 -0.43
CA TRP A 271 4.98 -16.01 -0.14
C TRP A 271 4.39 -16.88 0.96
N SER A 272 4.02 -16.28 2.10
CA SER A 272 3.43 -17.01 3.24
C SER A 272 2.14 -17.71 2.84
N GLU A 273 1.32 -17.06 2.03
CA GLU A 273 0.09 -17.64 1.48
C GLU A 273 0.38 -18.82 0.53
N ALA A 274 1.34 -18.67 -0.40
CA ALA A 274 1.72 -19.75 -1.30
C ALA A 274 2.28 -20.98 -0.56
N GLN A 275 2.92 -20.78 0.59
CA GLN A 275 3.49 -21.85 1.43
C GLN A 275 2.55 -22.36 2.53
N ALA A 276 1.36 -21.77 2.67
CA ALA A 276 0.39 -22.13 3.69
C ALA A 276 -0.04 -23.61 3.59
N GLU A 277 -0.45 -24.17 4.73
CA GLU A 277 -1.03 -25.51 4.76
C GLU A 277 -2.29 -25.56 3.86
N GLY A 278 -2.41 -26.61 3.05
CA GLY A 278 -3.50 -26.75 2.08
C GLY A 278 -3.27 -26.05 0.74
N SER A 279 -2.24 -25.22 0.59
CA SER A 279 -1.89 -24.64 -0.72
C SER A 279 -1.45 -25.74 -1.71
N PRO A 280 -2.09 -25.87 -2.90
CA PRO A 280 -1.75 -26.92 -3.88
C PRO A 280 -0.39 -26.71 -4.55
N ILE A 281 0.17 -25.50 -4.41
CA ILE A 281 1.50 -25.12 -4.95
C ILE A 281 2.58 -25.03 -3.88
N ARG A 282 2.29 -25.43 -2.63
CA ARG A 282 3.28 -25.44 -1.55
C ARG A 282 4.53 -26.21 -1.96
N GLY A 283 5.70 -25.62 -1.74
CA GLY A 283 6.99 -26.18 -2.18
C GLY A 283 7.27 -26.15 -3.69
N LYS A 284 6.36 -25.58 -4.50
CA LYS A 284 6.48 -25.47 -5.97
C LYS A 284 6.58 -24.02 -6.46
N VAL A 285 6.94 -23.10 -5.56
CA VAL A 285 7.00 -21.66 -5.83
C VAL A 285 8.39 -21.15 -5.52
N GLY A 286 8.95 -20.39 -6.46
CA GLY A 286 10.12 -19.56 -6.25
C GLY A 286 9.76 -18.08 -6.25
N ILE A 287 10.64 -17.26 -5.67
CA ILE A 287 10.56 -15.79 -5.64
C ILE A 287 11.83 -15.21 -6.28
N ALA A 288 11.69 -14.13 -7.04
CA ALA A 288 12.80 -13.44 -7.70
C ALA A 288 12.49 -11.94 -7.87
N PRO A 289 13.52 -11.10 -8.13
CA PRO A 289 13.30 -9.76 -8.65
C PRO A 289 12.47 -9.79 -9.94
N LEU A 290 11.79 -8.69 -10.24
CA LEU A 290 11.09 -8.53 -11.51
C LEU A 290 12.09 -8.55 -12.68
N PRO A 291 11.74 -9.17 -13.82
CA PRO A 291 12.59 -9.14 -15.00
C PRO A 291 12.64 -7.72 -15.55
N THR A 292 13.70 -7.39 -16.27
CA THR A 292 13.87 -6.09 -16.95
C THR A 292 14.14 -6.30 -18.44
N LYS A 293 14.33 -5.22 -19.21
CA LYS A 293 14.69 -5.30 -20.63
C LYS A 293 16.00 -6.07 -20.82
N ASP A 294 17.00 -5.76 -19.99
CA ASP A 294 18.37 -6.26 -20.14
C ASP A 294 18.79 -7.25 -19.03
N GLY A 295 17.89 -7.57 -18.10
CA GLY A 295 18.13 -8.51 -17.00
C GLY A 295 19.01 -7.99 -15.87
N GLN A 296 19.27 -6.68 -15.86
CA GLN A 296 19.83 -5.99 -14.70
C GLN A 296 18.74 -5.79 -13.63
N PRO A 297 19.11 -5.71 -12.35
CA PRO A 297 18.18 -5.25 -11.32
C PRO A 297 17.58 -3.89 -11.72
N GLY A 298 16.25 -3.83 -11.74
CA GLY A 298 15.48 -2.60 -11.96
C GLY A 298 15.29 -1.82 -10.67
#